data_AF-A0A5P9XM11-F1
#
_entry.id   AF-A0A5P9XM11-F1
#
_cell.length_a   1.000
_cell.length_b   1.000
_cell.length_c   1.000
_cell.angle_alpha   90.00
_cell.angle_beta   90.00
_cell.angle_gamma   90.00
#
_symmetry.space_group_name_H-M   'P 1'
#
loop_
_entity.id
_entity.type
_entity.pdbx_description
1 polymer ?
#
loop_
_entity_poly.entity_id
_entity_poly.type
_entity_poly.pdbx_seq_one_letter_code
_entity_poly.pdbx_strand_id
1 'polypeptide(L)'
;MEPVLWWKNFALGIELDAAGTFIYNGIRALHEMHHFQHPVDSFEVLYNLSVGIERLLKVAIILVEHLDDGDQHALEESLITHNTLQLLDRLNSAKNLQLQDAHREFLAILSKFYKSYRYGRYSFGIIPNISEEKLALILFLKRHLSLDVDVNDEFVPLYNTNQIRKFIGRMVRKVSSGVFDVIKNRASELNIYTDELRGDSKAIKVFYGDRLDFVDEELKKKEFILFLMNPAVKSRYIELLRDMEPLDIDVGMAPSYVRALLNDADLPFVEEAVDEAYTELSNVKDRLQFLEVMDSEHLAYDEEDDA
;
A
#
# COMPACT_ATOMS: atom_id res chain seq x y z
N MET A 1 21.19 8.61 27.48
CA MET A 1 20.34 9.48 26.66
C MET A 1 19.18 9.91 27.53
N GLU A 2 18.84 11.21 27.55
CA GLU A 2 17.68 11.71 28.31
C GLU A 2 16.38 11.01 27.85
N PRO A 3 15.45 10.66 28.76
CA PRO A 3 14.24 9.91 28.40
C PRO A 3 13.40 10.54 27.29
N VAL A 4 13.20 11.86 27.35
CA VAL A 4 12.44 12.62 26.33
C VAL A 4 13.16 12.57 24.98
N LEU A 5 14.49 12.73 24.99
CA LEU A 5 15.30 12.68 23.78
C LEU A 5 15.26 11.28 23.15
N TRP A 6 15.33 10.23 23.95
CA TRP A 6 15.21 8.85 23.49
C TRP A 6 13.84 8.59 22.86
N TRP A 7 12.77 9.01 23.53
CA TRP A 7 11.42 8.82 23.05
C TRP A 7 11.16 9.54 21.72
N LYS A 8 11.59 10.81 21.62
CA LYS A 8 11.45 11.58 20.37
C LYS A 8 12.23 10.94 19.21
N ASN A 9 13.43 10.38 19.47
CA ASN A 9 14.22 9.73 18.42
C ASN A 9 13.65 8.37 18.01
N PHE A 10 13.45 7.47 18.98
CA PHE A 10 13.19 6.06 18.69
C PHE A 10 11.71 5.71 18.69
N ALA A 11 10.95 6.12 19.70
CA ALA A 11 9.55 5.75 19.79
C ALA A 11 8.74 6.43 18.67
N LEU A 12 8.98 7.72 18.43
CA LEU A 12 8.33 8.42 17.32
C LEU A 12 8.85 7.96 15.94
N GLY A 13 10.11 7.54 15.84
CA GLY A 13 10.66 6.94 14.62
C GLY A 13 9.96 5.63 14.25
N ILE A 14 9.70 4.77 15.24
CA ILE A 14 8.90 3.53 15.06
C ILE A 14 7.47 3.89 14.63
N GLU A 15 6.85 4.87 15.27
CA GLU A 15 5.50 5.32 14.91
C GLU A 15 5.43 5.90 13.49
N LEU A 16 6.49 6.59 13.05
CA LEU A 16 6.61 7.11 11.70
C LEU A 16 6.76 5.99 10.65
N ASP A 17 7.61 4.98 10.92
CA ASP A 17 7.76 3.79 10.08
C ASP A 17 6.45 3.01 9.96
N ALA A 18 5.75 2.84 11.08
CA ALA A 18 4.44 2.20 11.14
C ALA A 18 3.39 3.00 10.34
N ALA A 19 3.36 4.33 10.50
CA ALA A 19 2.46 5.21 9.74
C ALA A 19 2.67 5.07 8.23
N GLY A 20 3.94 5.11 7.78
CA GLY A 20 4.29 4.89 6.37
C GLY A 20 3.89 3.49 5.89
N THR A 21 4.07 2.46 6.71
CA THR A 21 3.66 1.09 6.37
C THR A 21 2.15 0.97 6.16
N PHE A 22 1.33 1.56 7.04
CA PHE A 22 -0.12 1.59 6.87
C PHE A 22 -0.53 2.35 5.60
N ILE A 23 0.08 3.51 5.33
CA ILE A 23 -0.21 4.27 4.10
C ILE A 23 0.14 3.44 2.85
N TYR A 24 1.32 2.81 2.83
CA TYR A 24 1.74 1.92 1.76
C TYR A 24 0.71 0.81 1.53
N ASN A 25 0.28 0.12 2.60
CA ASN A 25 -0.65 -1.00 2.49
C ASN A 25 -2.01 -0.55 1.95
N GLY A 26 -2.51 0.63 2.35
CA GLY A 26 -3.76 1.16 1.81
C GLY A 26 -3.69 1.47 0.31
N ILE A 27 -2.55 1.99 -0.16
CA ILE A 27 -2.30 2.23 -1.59
C ILE A 27 -2.09 0.92 -2.34
N ARG A 28 -1.49 -0.08 -1.71
CA ARG A 28 -1.28 -1.41 -2.27
C ARG A 28 -2.60 -2.15 -2.47
N ALA A 29 -3.46 -2.18 -1.45
CA ALA A 29 -4.81 -2.73 -1.54
C ALA A 29 -5.63 -2.04 -2.65
N LEU A 30 -5.52 -0.70 -2.76
CA LEU A 30 -6.14 0.02 -3.86
C LEU A 30 -5.55 -0.37 -5.22
N HIS A 31 -4.28 -0.72 -5.31
CA HIS A 31 -3.69 -1.14 -6.58
C HIS A 31 -4.20 -2.53 -7.01
N GLU A 32 -4.25 -3.47 -6.05
CA GLU A 32 -4.58 -4.88 -6.27
C GLU A 32 -6.08 -5.13 -6.56
N MET A 33 -6.98 -4.25 -6.08
CA MET A 33 -8.40 -4.38 -6.40
C MET A 33 -8.71 -4.11 -7.87
N HIS A 34 -9.60 -4.90 -8.46
CA HIS A 34 -10.05 -4.75 -9.86
C HIS A 34 -11.22 -3.78 -10.02
N HIS A 35 -12.12 -3.73 -9.04
CA HIS A 35 -13.35 -2.94 -9.10
C HIS A 35 -13.93 -2.65 -7.71
N PHE A 36 -14.76 -1.62 -7.60
CA PHE A 36 -15.42 -1.20 -6.35
C PHE A 36 -16.74 -1.93 -6.09
N GLN A 37 -16.79 -3.25 -6.32
CA GLN A 37 -18.00 -4.05 -6.12
C GLN A 37 -18.15 -4.48 -4.65
N HIS A 38 -17.10 -5.06 -4.07
CA HIS A 38 -17.10 -5.58 -2.71
C HIS A 38 -16.74 -4.49 -1.69
N PRO A 39 -17.59 -4.27 -0.67
CA PRO A 39 -17.30 -3.27 0.37
C PRO A 39 -16.02 -3.53 1.16
N VAL A 40 -15.62 -4.80 1.30
CA VAL A 40 -14.42 -5.20 2.05
C VAL A 40 -13.15 -4.61 1.42
N ASP A 41 -13.05 -4.58 0.10
CA ASP A 41 -11.88 -4.03 -0.59
C ASP A 41 -11.74 -2.52 -0.31
N SER A 42 -12.86 -1.78 -0.38
CA SER A 42 -12.88 -0.35 -0.05
C SER A 42 -12.60 -0.11 1.43
N PHE A 43 -13.10 -1.00 2.29
CA PHE A 43 -12.83 -0.96 3.73
C PHE A 43 -11.34 -1.09 4.01
N GLU A 44 -10.65 -2.04 3.39
CA GLU A 44 -9.21 -2.26 3.61
C GLU A 44 -8.38 -1.03 3.22
N VAL A 45 -8.69 -0.43 2.06
CA VAL A 45 -8.06 0.81 1.60
C VAL A 45 -8.28 1.94 2.61
N LEU A 46 -9.54 2.20 2.97
CA LEU A 46 -9.89 3.30 3.87
C LEU A 46 -9.36 3.08 5.28
N TYR A 47 -9.31 1.85 5.77
CA TYR A 47 -8.80 1.51 7.09
C TYR A 47 -7.30 1.80 7.20
N ASN A 48 -6.52 1.23 6.29
CA ASN A 48 -5.07 1.43 6.27
C ASN A 48 -4.71 2.91 6.10
N LEU A 49 -5.37 3.62 5.19
CA LEU A 49 -5.12 5.06 5.00
C LEU A 49 -5.55 5.90 6.21
N SER A 50 -6.68 5.59 6.84
CA SER A 50 -7.12 6.31 8.05
C SER A 50 -6.12 6.17 9.20
N VAL A 51 -5.70 4.93 9.49
CA VAL A 51 -4.73 4.63 10.56
C VAL A 51 -3.39 5.29 10.27
N GLY A 52 -2.87 5.11 9.05
CA GLY A 52 -1.57 5.61 8.66
C GLY A 52 -1.48 7.14 8.70
N ILE A 53 -2.49 7.84 8.16
CA ILE A 53 -2.52 9.30 8.17
C ILE A 53 -2.73 9.84 9.60
N GLU A 54 -3.58 9.20 10.41
CA GLU A 54 -3.78 9.59 11.81
C GLU A 54 -2.46 9.52 12.61
N ARG A 55 -1.73 8.40 12.50
CA ARG A 55 -0.44 8.21 13.17
C ARG A 55 0.59 9.24 12.72
N LEU A 56 0.70 9.47 11.41
CA LEU A 56 1.61 10.46 10.83
C LEU A 56 1.33 11.87 11.38
N LEU A 57 0.07 12.27 11.43
CA LEU A 57 -0.34 13.56 11.99
C LEU A 57 0.00 13.68 13.48
N LYS A 58 -0.22 12.61 14.26
CA LYS A 58 0.12 12.59 15.69
C LYS A 58 1.61 12.75 15.94
N VAL A 59 2.47 12.07 15.17
CA VAL A 59 3.93 12.25 15.24
C VAL A 59 4.30 13.71 14.97
N ALA A 60 3.75 14.31 13.92
CA ALA A 60 4.02 15.71 13.60
C ALA A 60 3.55 16.68 14.70
N ILE A 61 2.34 16.49 15.22
CA ILE A 61 1.80 17.32 16.31
C ILE A 61 2.67 17.23 17.56
N ILE A 62 3.07 16.01 17.95
CA ILE A 62 3.97 15.79 19.09
C ILE A 62 5.28 16.58 18.91
N LEU A 63 5.93 16.49 17.74
CA LEU A 63 7.20 17.18 17.50
C LEU A 63 7.07 18.72 17.45
N VAL A 64 5.88 19.21 17.08
CA VAL A 64 5.58 20.64 17.04
C VAL A 64 5.22 21.18 18.43
N GLU A 65 4.43 20.46 19.21
CA GLU A 65 3.78 21.00 20.41
C GLU A 65 4.40 20.52 21.74
N HIS A 66 5.14 19.41 21.76
CA HIS A 66 5.78 18.94 22.99
C HIS A 66 6.86 19.93 23.46
N LEU A 67 6.65 20.51 24.63
CA LEU A 67 7.62 21.31 25.38
C LEU A 67 8.10 20.52 26.60
N ASP A 68 9.38 20.63 26.98
CA ASP A 68 9.94 19.82 28.07
C ASP A 68 9.36 20.19 29.45
N ASP A 69 8.87 21.42 29.62
CA ASP A 69 8.18 21.94 30.81
C ASP A 69 6.64 21.97 30.67
N GLY A 70 6.10 21.42 29.58
CA GLY A 70 4.67 21.36 29.30
C GLY A 70 3.91 20.24 30.02
N ASP A 71 2.58 20.35 30.04
CA ASP A 71 1.69 19.30 30.54
C ASP A 71 1.59 18.15 29.53
N GLN A 72 2.43 17.13 29.71
CA GLN A 72 2.50 15.96 28.83
C GLN A 72 1.21 15.16 28.81
N HIS A 73 0.54 15.05 29.96
CA HIS A 73 -0.66 14.25 30.07
C HIS A 73 -1.82 14.89 29.30
N ALA A 74 -1.96 16.22 29.40
CA ALA A 74 -2.94 16.95 28.60
C ALA A 74 -2.68 16.81 27.09
N LEU A 75 -1.40 16.83 26.65
CA LEU A 75 -1.05 16.60 25.26
C LEU A 75 -1.44 15.19 24.82
N GLU A 76 -1.06 14.16 25.58
CA GLU A 76 -1.40 12.75 25.30
C GLU A 76 -2.92 12.53 25.20
N GLU A 77 -3.69 13.01 26.18
CA GLU A 77 -5.16 12.91 26.16
C GLU A 77 -5.75 13.60 24.93
N SER A 78 -5.22 14.78 24.55
CA SER A 78 -5.68 15.52 23.36
C SER A 78 -5.46 14.76 22.05
N LEU A 79 -4.55 13.78 22.03
CA LEU A 79 -4.25 12.95 20.86
C LEU A 79 -5.12 11.70 20.78
N ILE A 80 -5.93 11.39 21.82
CA ILE A 80 -6.90 10.27 21.82
C ILE A 80 -8.14 10.69 21.00
N THR A 81 -7.94 10.91 19.71
CA THR A 81 -8.98 11.20 18.73
C THR A 81 -8.72 10.41 17.46
N HIS A 82 -9.81 10.10 16.77
CA HIS A 82 -9.80 9.41 15.48
C HIS A 82 -10.32 10.30 14.34
N ASN A 83 -10.00 11.58 14.43
CA ASN A 83 -10.45 12.60 13.50
C ASN A 83 -9.24 13.16 12.74
N THR A 84 -8.91 12.53 11.62
CA THR A 84 -7.78 12.96 10.79
C THR A 84 -7.94 14.40 10.31
N LEU A 85 -9.16 14.87 10.05
CA LEU A 85 -9.42 16.25 9.64
C LEU A 85 -9.12 17.25 10.78
N GLN A 86 -9.55 16.94 12.00
CA GLN A 86 -9.25 17.79 13.17
C GLN A 86 -7.75 17.83 13.49
N LEU A 87 -7.07 16.68 13.41
CA LEU A 87 -5.61 16.63 13.59
C LEU A 87 -4.89 17.42 12.51
N LEU A 88 -5.35 17.34 11.26
CA LEU A 88 -4.82 18.14 10.17
C LEU A 88 -5.02 19.64 10.43
N ASP A 89 -6.22 20.07 10.83
CA ASP A 89 -6.51 21.48 11.08
C ASP A 89 -5.67 22.04 12.24
N ARG A 90 -5.44 21.23 13.29
CA ARG A 90 -4.52 21.55 14.39
C ARG A 90 -3.10 21.79 13.87
N LEU A 91 -2.57 20.84 13.09
CA LEU A 91 -1.23 20.97 12.52
C LEU A 91 -1.12 22.13 11.53
N ASN A 92 -2.13 22.33 10.68
CA ASN A 92 -2.15 23.35 9.65
C ASN A 92 -2.20 24.77 10.23
N SER A 93 -2.81 24.92 11.40
CA SER A 93 -2.80 26.18 12.17
C SER A 93 -1.39 26.56 12.66
N ALA A 94 -0.53 25.56 12.89
CA ALA A 94 0.86 25.77 13.30
C ALA A 94 1.85 25.82 12.10
N LYS A 95 1.58 25.05 11.05
CA LYS A 95 2.44 24.87 9.86
C LYS A 95 1.59 24.77 8.60
N ASN A 96 1.68 25.75 7.70
CA ASN A 96 0.83 25.80 6.49
C ASN A 96 1.20 24.70 5.47
N LEU A 97 0.35 23.67 5.34
CA LEU A 97 0.54 22.49 4.49
C LEU A 97 0.08 22.67 3.02
N GLN A 98 -0.50 23.82 2.66
CA GLN A 98 -0.98 24.13 1.31
C GLN A 98 -1.84 23.02 0.67
N LEU A 99 -2.82 22.49 1.42
CA LEU A 99 -3.75 21.47 0.94
C LEU A 99 -4.98 22.10 0.28
N GLN A 100 -5.39 21.53 -0.86
CA GLN A 100 -6.60 21.92 -1.58
C GLN A 100 -7.85 21.23 -1.02
N ASP A 101 -9.04 21.74 -1.38
CA ASP A 101 -10.33 21.23 -0.91
C ASP A 101 -10.54 19.74 -1.16
N ALA A 102 -10.09 19.21 -2.30
CA ALA A 102 -10.17 17.78 -2.59
C ALA A 102 -9.45 16.92 -1.53
N HIS A 103 -8.30 17.38 -1.02
CA HIS A 103 -7.57 16.67 0.03
C HIS A 103 -8.35 16.66 1.35
N ARG A 104 -8.96 17.80 1.71
CA ARG A 104 -9.78 17.92 2.93
C ARG A 104 -11.03 17.06 2.84
N GLU A 105 -11.68 17.03 1.68
CA GLU A 105 -12.82 16.16 1.43
C GLU A 105 -12.46 14.68 1.61
N PHE A 106 -11.34 14.24 1.03
CA PHE A 106 -10.87 12.86 1.21
C PHE A 106 -10.55 12.53 2.67
N LEU A 107 -9.89 13.43 3.40
CA LEU A 107 -9.63 13.24 4.83
C LEU A 107 -10.91 13.22 5.67
N ALA A 108 -11.95 13.94 5.25
CA ALA A 108 -13.27 13.87 5.88
C ALA A 108 -13.90 12.48 5.69
N ILE A 109 -13.72 11.85 4.52
CA ILE A 109 -14.14 10.46 4.29
C ILE A 109 -13.41 9.50 5.24
N LEU A 110 -12.08 9.63 5.37
CA LEU A 110 -11.29 8.81 6.31
C LEU A 110 -11.73 9.00 7.77
N SER A 111 -11.93 10.26 8.19
CA SER A 111 -12.42 10.60 9.53
C SER A 111 -13.80 9.98 9.81
N LYS A 112 -14.72 10.07 8.83
CA LYS A 112 -16.06 9.47 8.96
C LYS A 112 -15.99 7.94 8.97
N PHE A 113 -15.17 7.36 8.11
CA PHE A 113 -14.95 5.92 8.07
C PHE A 113 -14.53 5.38 9.43
N TYR A 114 -13.49 5.96 10.02
CA TYR A 114 -12.93 5.44 11.26
C TYR A 114 -13.90 5.59 12.45
N LYS A 115 -14.66 6.68 12.50
CA LYS A 115 -15.62 6.97 13.58
C LYS A 115 -16.93 6.20 13.46
N SER A 116 -17.52 6.13 12.27
CA SER A 116 -18.90 5.65 12.11
C SER A 116 -19.02 4.39 11.26
N TYR A 117 -18.36 4.32 10.10
CA TYR A 117 -18.64 3.24 9.15
C TYR A 117 -18.19 1.87 9.65
N ARG A 118 -17.07 1.80 10.38
CA ARG A 118 -16.59 0.53 10.98
C ARG A 118 -17.57 -0.09 11.97
N TYR A 119 -18.27 0.75 12.74
CA TYR A 119 -19.17 0.28 13.80
C TYR A 119 -20.62 0.14 13.34
N GLY A 120 -21.01 0.79 12.23
CA GLY A 120 -22.37 0.72 11.69
C GLY A 120 -22.86 -0.71 11.50
N ARG A 121 -21.99 -1.61 11.03
CA ARG A 121 -22.30 -3.04 10.80
C ARG A 121 -22.60 -3.85 12.07
N TYR A 122 -22.23 -3.35 13.26
CA TYR A 122 -22.49 -4.01 14.55
C TYR A 122 -23.70 -3.43 15.29
N SER A 123 -24.44 -2.50 14.65
CA SER A 123 -25.62 -1.87 15.26
C SER A 123 -26.84 -2.78 15.15
N PHE A 124 -27.35 -3.27 16.27
CA PHE A 124 -28.48 -4.22 16.31
C PHE A 124 -29.87 -3.57 16.13
N GLY A 125 -29.98 -2.25 16.29
CA GLY A 125 -31.27 -1.54 16.36
C GLY A 125 -31.79 -0.95 15.05
N ILE A 126 -30.99 -0.96 13.98
CA ILE A 126 -31.31 -0.41 12.66
C ILE A 126 -30.66 -1.34 11.62
N ILE A 127 -31.31 -1.64 10.50
CA ILE A 127 -30.66 -2.34 9.37
C ILE A 127 -29.55 -1.40 8.84
N PRO A 128 -28.27 -1.71 9.05
CA PRO A 128 -27.21 -0.79 8.67
C PRO A 128 -27.03 -0.81 7.15
N ASN A 129 -26.69 0.34 6.56
CA ASN A 129 -26.16 0.33 5.20
C ASN A 129 -24.73 -0.24 5.28
N ILE A 130 -24.59 -1.48 4.83
CA ILE A 130 -23.35 -2.25 4.92
C ILE A 130 -22.26 -1.79 3.93
N SER A 131 -22.54 -0.80 3.09
CA SER A 131 -21.68 -0.33 2.00
C SER A 131 -21.45 1.19 1.99
N GLU A 132 -21.72 1.90 3.09
CA GLU A 132 -21.62 3.37 3.14
C GLU A 132 -20.23 3.88 2.80
N GLU A 133 -19.17 3.20 3.23
CA GLU A 133 -17.79 3.57 2.97
C GLU A 133 -17.41 3.43 1.50
N LYS A 134 -17.89 2.36 0.86
CA LYS A 134 -17.72 2.09 -0.56
C LYS A 134 -18.41 3.19 -1.36
N LEU A 135 -19.66 3.49 -1.02
CA LEU A 135 -20.44 4.53 -1.69
C LEU A 135 -19.81 5.91 -1.54
N ALA A 136 -19.32 6.25 -0.34
CA ALA A 136 -18.63 7.53 -0.11
C ALA A 136 -17.38 7.67 -0.99
N LEU A 137 -16.59 6.61 -1.14
CA LEU A 137 -15.41 6.60 -2.00
C LEU A 137 -15.78 6.69 -3.48
N ILE A 138 -16.78 5.94 -3.95
CA ILE A 138 -17.23 6.00 -5.36
C ILE A 138 -17.75 7.39 -5.70
N LEU A 139 -18.57 8.01 -4.84
CA LEU A 139 -19.10 9.35 -5.07
C LEU A 139 -18.00 10.42 -5.10
N PHE A 140 -16.97 10.25 -4.27
CA PHE A 140 -15.78 11.09 -4.28
C PHE A 140 -15.02 10.97 -5.61
N LEU A 141 -14.75 9.75 -6.07
CA LEU A 141 -14.09 9.48 -7.35
C LEU A 141 -14.90 10.02 -8.53
N LYS A 142 -16.22 9.76 -8.55
CA LYS A 142 -17.13 10.28 -9.57
C LYS A 142 -17.04 11.80 -9.71
N ARG A 143 -17.02 12.52 -8.58
CA ARG A 143 -16.94 13.98 -8.56
C ARG A 143 -15.63 14.51 -9.12
N HIS A 144 -14.50 13.96 -8.67
CA HIS A 144 -13.17 14.51 -8.98
C HIS A 144 -12.55 13.99 -10.27
N LEU A 145 -13.05 12.86 -10.79
CA LEU A 145 -12.58 12.27 -12.05
C LEU A 145 -13.63 12.32 -13.17
N SER A 146 -14.80 12.92 -12.92
CA SER A 146 -15.91 13.04 -13.87
C SER A 146 -16.31 11.69 -14.48
N LEU A 147 -16.37 10.64 -13.65
CA LEU A 147 -16.69 9.29 -14.07
C LEU A 147 -18.20 9.15 -14.30
N ASP A 148 -18.59 8.50 -15.39
CA ASP A 148 -19.98 8.14 -15.65
C ASP A 148 -20.27 6.78 -15.00
N VAL A 149 -20.81 6.83 -13.78
CA VAL A 149 -21.14 5.65 -12.96
C VAL A 149 -22.52 5.82 -12.37
N ASP A 150 -23.43 4.88 -12.62
CA ASP A 150 -24.66 4.77 -11.85
C ASP A 150 -24.38 4.01 -10.56
N VAL A 151 -24.41 4.70 -9.43
CA VAL A 151 -24.15 4.11 -8.11
C VAL A 151 -25.29 3.21 -7.63
N ASN A 152 -26.43 3.21 -8.31
CA ASN A 152 -27.58 2.34 -8.02
C ASN A 152 -27.57 1.07 -8.86
N ASP A 153 -26.72 0.99 -9.89
CA ASP A 153 -26.59 -0.21 -10.72
C ASP A 153 -25.57 -1.17 -10.08
N GLU A 154 -26.06 -2.19 -9.39
CA GLU A 154 -25.22 -3.21 -8.75
C GLU A 154 -24.62 -4.21 -9.76
N PHE A 155 -25.08 -4.22 -11.01
CA PHE A 155 -24.61 -5.15 -12.05
C PHE A 155 -23.41 -4.60 -12.83
N VAL A 156 -23.22 -3.28 -12.86
CA VAL A 156 -22.10 -2.64 -13.56
C VAL A 156 -21.13 -2.04 -12.55
N PRO A 157 -20.09 -2.78 -12.15
CA PRO A 157 -19.17 -2.28 -11.15
C PRO A 157 -18.27 -1.17 -11.72
N LEU A 158 -17.92 -0.19 -10.88
CA LEU A 158 -16.86 0.76 -11.22
C LEU A 158 -15.51 0.03 -11.21
N TYR A 159 -14.89 -0.13 -12.38
CA TYR A 159 -13.53 -0.67 -12.48
C TYR A 159 -12.48 0.29 -11.92
N ASN A 160 -11.53 -0.27 -11.20
CA ASN A 160 -10.41 0.46 -10.64
C ASN A 160 -9.32 0.64 -11.71
N THR A 161 -9.36 1.78 -12.38
CA THR A 161 -8.44 2.10 -13.47
C THR A 161 -7.13 2.69 -12.96
N ASN A 162 -6.11 2.72 -13.82
CA ASN A 162 -4.87 3.44 -13.52
C ASN A 162 -5.08 4.94 -13.28
N GLN A 163 -6.15 5.54 -13.81
CA GLN A 163 -6.50 6.93 -13.50
C GLN A 163 -6.88 7.08 -12.02
N ILE A 164 -7.71 6.17 -11.50
CA ILE A 164 -8.15 6.15 -10.09
C ILE A 164 -6.95 5.90 -9.17
N ARG A 165 -6.17 4.85 -9.44
CA ARG A 165 -4.97 4.51 -8.66
C ARG A 165 -4.00 5.69 -8.55
N LYS A 166 -3.67 6.31 -9.68
CA LYS A 166 -2.79 7.49 -9.73
C LYS A 166 -3.42 8.71 -9.03
N PHE A 167 -4.73 8.90 -9.13
CA PHE A 167 -5.42 10.02 -8.50
C PHE A 167 -5.36 9.95 -6.98
N ILE A 168 -5.81 8.84 -6.38
CA ILE A 168 -5.74 8.63 -4.93
C ILE A 168 -4.28 8.63 -4.47
N GLY A 169 -3.39 8.01 -5.23
CA GLY A 169 -1.96 8.03 -4.97
C GLY A 169 -1.39 9.44 -4.84
N ARG A 170 -1.67 10.34 -5.80
CA ARG A 170 -1.25 11.75 -5.73
C ARG A 170 -1.83 12.47 -4.51
N MET A 171 -3.09 12.23 -4.19
CA MET A 171 -3.75 12.86 -3.06
C MET A 171 -3.11 12.48 -1.72
N VAL A 172 -2.96 11.17 -1.49
CA VAL A 172 -2.35 10.63 -0.28
C VAL A 172 -0.90 11.09 -0.19
N ARG A 173 -0.16 11.07 -1.31
CA ARG A 173 1.22 11.56 -1.36
C ARG A 173 1.33 13.02 -0.96
N LYS A 174 0.43 13.89 -1.46
CA LYS A 174 0.48 15.33 -1.14
C LYS A 174 0.26 15.57 0.36
N VAL A 175 -0.66 14.84 0.98
CA VAL A 175 -0.89 14.90 2.43
C VAL A 175 0.32 14.33 3.19
N SER A 176 0.76 13.12 2.86
CA SER A 176 1.84 12.45 3.60
C SER A 176 3.17 13.18 3.51
N SER A 177 3.56 13.63 2.31
CA SER A 177 4.80 14.40 2.12
C SER A 177 4.75 15.74 2.86
N GLY A 178 3.63 16.48 2.81
CA GLY A 178 3.50 17.74 3.52
C GLY A 178 3.67 17.56 5.04
N VAL A 179 3.06 16.53 5.62
CA VAL A 179 3.19 16.25 7.06
C VAL A 179 4.60 15.74 7.40
N PHE A 180 5.18 14.90 6.55
CA PHE A 180 6.55 14.42 6.73
C PHE A 180 7.58 15.56 6.65
N ASP A 181 7.40 16.53 5.76
CA ASP A 181 8.26 17.72 5.70
C ASP A 181 8.22 18.51 7.02
N VAL A 182 7.05 18.60 7.68
CA VAL A 182 6.95 19.20 9.02
C VAL A 182 7.78 18.41 10.04
N ILE A 183 7.71 17.08 10.00
CA ILE A 183 8.49 16.18 10.88
C ILE A 183 9.98 16.38 10.65
N LYS A 184 10.45 16.35 9.39
CA LYS A 184 11.87 16.56 9.04
C LYS A 184 12.39 17.90 9.54
N ASN A 185 11.63 18.97 9.29
CA ASN A 185 12.02 20.30 9.72
C ASN A 185 12.11 20.39 11.25
N ARG A 186 11.13 19.82 11.97
CA ARG A 186 11.16 19.79 13.44
C ARG A 186 12.25 18.90 14.00
N ALA A 187 12.51 17.75 13.39
CA ALA A 187 13.59 16.86 13.78
C ALA A 187 14.95 17.58 13.64
N SER A 188 15.16 18.28 12.52
CA SER A 188 16.35 19.11 12.31
C SER A 188 16.46 20.26 13.32
N GLU A 189 15.38 21.00 13.58
CA GLU A 189 15.35 22.08 14.58
C GLU A 189 15.67 21.59 15.99
N LEU A 190 15.26 20.36 16.33
CA LEU A 190 15.50 19.71 17.63
C LEU A 190 16.83 18.92 17.67
N ASN A 191 17.56 18.83 16.55
CA ASN A 191 18.76 18.01 16.39
C ASN A 191 18.54 16.53 16.78
N ILE A 192 17.47 15.93 16.26
CA ILE A 192 17.08 14.53 16.44
C ILE A 192 16.83 13.86 15.08
N TYR A 193 16.72 12.53 15.10
CA TYR A 193 16.70 11.66 13.92
C TYR A 193 15.37 10.92 13.73
N THR A 194 14.26 11.52 14.17
CA THR A 194 12.92 10.91 14.07
C THR A 194 12.51 10.60 12.62
N ASP A 195 13.06 11.32 11.64
CA ASP A 195 12.79 11.16 10.21
C ASP A 195 13.69 10.13 9.50
N GLU A 196 14.60 9.47 10.23
CA GLU A 196 15.41 8.39 9.71
C GLU A 196 14.61 7.09 9.63
N LEU A 197 14.39 6.63 8.40
CA LEU A 197 13.67 5.40 8.11
C LEU A 197 14.63 4.30 7.72
N ARG A 198 14.22 3.07 8.04
CA ARG A 198 14.87 1.85 7.61
C ARG A 198 14.80 1.70 6.08
N GLY A 199 15.92 1.33 5.44
CA GLY A 199 16.03 1.25 3.98
C GLY A 199 15.15 0.20 3.30
N ASP A 200 14.86 -0.93 3.97
CA ASP A 200 13.94 -1.98 3.52
C ASP A 200 12.48 -1.74 3.91
N SER A 201 12.16 -0.58 4.52
CA SER A 201 10.80 -0.28 4.95
C SER A 201 9.89 0.12 3.78
N LYS A 202 8.65 -0.35 3.82
CA LYS A 202 7.54 0.12 2.99
C LYS A 202 7.34 1.64 3.07
N ALA A 203 7.67 2.25 4.21
CA ALA A 203 7.56 3.69 4.43
C ALA A 203 8.44 4.51 3.47
N ILE A 204 9.54 3.95 2.97
CA ILE A 204 10.44 4.63 2.03
C ILE A 204 9.69 5.08 0.77
N LYS A 205 8.83 4.22 0.19
CA LYS A 205 8.03 4.59 -1.00
C LYS A 205 7.06 5.74 -0.70
N VAL A 206 6.51 5.81 0.52
CA VAL A 206 5.53 6.83 0.91
C VAL A 206 6.16 8.21 1.04
N PHE A 207 7.33 8.27 1.67
CA PHE A 207 7.95 9.54 2.08
C PHE A 207 9.03 10.02 1.13
N TYR A 208 9.78 9.09 0.52
CA TYR A 208 10.88 9.40 -0.40
C TYR A 208 10.56 9.06 -1.86
N GLY A 209 9.48 8.32 -2.14
CA GLY A 209 9.09 7.98 -3.51
C GLY A 209 8.56 9.17 -4.32
N ASP A 210 8.89 9.20 -5.61
CA ASP A 210 8.35 10.20 -6.54
C ASP A 210 6.84 10.03 -6.73
N ARG A 211 6.38 8.78 -6.74
CA ARG A 211 4.97 8.41 -6.93
C ARG A 211 4.51 7.43 -5.86
N LEU A 212 3.27 7.63 -5.42
CA LEU A 212 2.58 6.76 -4.48
C LEU A 212 1.46 5.99 -5.20
N ASP A 213 1.86 5.22 -6.21
CA ASP A 213 1.06 4.22 -6.89
C ASP A 213 2.02 3.11 -7.37
N PHE A 214 1.50 2.01 -7.92
CA PHE A 214 2.32 0.87 -8.36
C PHE A 214 2.26 0.63 -9.87
N VAL A 215 1.77 1.61 -10.65
CA VAL A 215 1.56 1.43 -12.09
C VAL A 215 2.88 1.23 -12.82
N ASP A 216 3.93 1.94 -12.42
CA ASP A 216 5.23 1.84 -13.09
C ASP A 216 5.97 0.56 -12.67
N GLU A 217 5.79 0.10 -11.43
CA GLU A 217 6.28 -1.18 -10.95
C GLU A 217 5.66 -2.36 -11.71
N GLU A 218 4.34 -2.32 -11.97
CA GLU A 218 3.67 -3.33 -12.79
C GLU A 218 4.22 -3.36 -14.22
N LEU A 219 4.50 -2.19 -14.80
CA LEU A 219 5.15 -2.09 -16.12
C LEU A 219 6.55 -2.70 -16.11
N LYS A 220 7.36 -2.42 -15.08
CA LYS A 220 8.69 -3.02 -14.93
C LYS A 220 8.62 -4.54 -14.81
N LYS A 221 7.67 -5.07 -14.04
CA LYS A 221 7.44 -6.53 -13.95
C LYS A 221 7.10 -7.13 -15.32
N LYS A 222 6.26 -6.47 -16.11
CA LYS A 222 5.93 -6.91 -17.49
C LYS A 222 7.17 -6.92 -18.39
N GLU A 223 8.03 -5.91 -18.31
CA GLU A 223 9.30 -5.89 -19.04
C GLU A 223 10.25 -7.02 -18.59
N PHE A 224 10.30 -7.34 -17.30
CA PHE A 224 11.06 -8.49 -16.81
C PHE A 224 10.53 -9.81 -17.37
N ILE A 225 9.20 -10.00 -17.41
CA ILE A 225 8.59 -11.18 -18.04
C ILE A 225 9.02 -11.27 -19.52
N LEU A 226 8.92 -10.19 -20.29
CA LEU A 226 9.34 -10.17 -21.69
C LEU A 226 10.83 -10.46 -21.86
N PHE A 227 11.69 -9.91 -20.99
CA PHE A 227 13.12 -10.17 -20.99
C PHE A 227 13.44 -11.65 -20.72
N LEU A 228 12.84 -12.23 -19.69
CA LEU A 228 13.06 -13.62 -19.30
C LEU A 228 12.54 -14.61 -20.36
N MET A 229 11.45 -14.27 -21.04
CA MET A 229 10.87 -15.09 -22.11
C MET A 229 11.63 -14.99 -23.45
N ASN A 230 12.53 -14.02 -23.62
CA ASN A 230 13.21 -13.81 -24.89
C ASN A 230 14.26 -14.92 -25.14
N PRO A 231 14.10 -15.77 -26.18
CA PRO A 231 15.02 -16.87 -26.46
C PRO A 231 16.44 -16.40 -26.83
N ALA A 232 16.61 -15.13 -27.22
CA ALA A 232 17.92 -14.56 -27.51
C ALA A 232 18.74 -14.24 -26.25
N VAL A 233 18.10 -14.11 -25.08
CA VAL A 233 18.80 -13.91 -23.81
C VAL A 233 19.50 -15.21 -23.42
N LYS A 234 20.80 -15.14 -23.17
CA LYS A 234 21.63 -16.27 -22.75
C LYS A 234 22.41 -15.91 -21.50
N SER A 235 22.29 -16.76 -20.50
CA SER A 235 23.16 -16.82 -19.32
C SER A 235 23.01 -18.21 -18.73
N ARG A 236 24.01 -18.68 -17.99
CA ARG A 236 23.95 -20.02 -17.37
C ARG A 236 22.72 -20.22 -16.49
N TYR A 237 22.29 -19.16 -15.80
CA TYR A 237 21.07 -19.18 -15.02
C TYR A 237 19.82 -19.34 -15.90
N ILE A 238 19.71 -18.57 -16.98
CA ILE A 238 18.55 -18.66 -17.90
C ILE A 238 18.52 -20.00 -18.64
N GLU A 239 19.67 -20.57 -18.97
CA GLU A 239 19.77 -21.90 -19.59
C GLU A 239 19.32 -22.98 -18.60
N LEU A 240 19.76 -22.93 -17.35
CA LEU A 240 19.26 -23.79 -16.27
C LEU A 240 17.74 -23.72 -16.12
N LEU A 241 17.13 -22.52 -16.20
CA LEU A 241 15.67 -22.37 -16.17
C LEU A 241 14.97 -23.03 -17.36
N ARG A 242 15.60 -23.04 -18.54
CA ARG A 242 15.04 -23.62 -19.77
C ARG A 242 15.18 -25.14 -19.84
N ASP A 243 16.16 -25.70 -19.14
CA ASP A 243 16.36 -27.15 -19.05
C ASP A 243 15.21 -27.84 -18.28
N MET A 244 14.51 -27.09 -17.43
CA MET A 244 13.31 -27.60 -16.78
C MET A 244 12.10 -27.51 -17.73
N GLU A 245 11.52 -28.66 -18.06
CA GLU A 245 10.26 -28.72 -18.80
C GLU A 245 9.15 -27.98 -18.02
N PRO A 246 8.39 -27.05 -18.64
CA PRO A 246 7.23 -26.43 -18.01
C PRO A 246 6.12 -27.45 -17.68
N LEU A 247 5.22 -27.11 -16.75
CA LEU A 247 4.00 -27.88 -16.55
C LEU A 247 3.08 -27.75 -17.78
N ASP A 248 2.39 -28.83 -18.14
CA ASP A 248 1.37 -28.82 -19.21
C ASP A 248 0.07 -28.22 -18.68
N ILE A 249 0.00 -26.88 -18.67
CA ILE A 249 -1.18 -26.10 -18.27
C ILE A 249 -1.80 -25.41 -19.47
N ASP A 250 -3.11 -25.11 -19.40
CA ASP A 250 -3.85 -24.55 -20.54
C ASP A 250 -3.28 -23.20 -21.02
N VAL A 251 -2.70 -23.19 -22.22
CA VAL A 251 -2.16 -21.99 -22.88
C VAL A 251 -3.23 -20.94 -23.15
N GLY A 252 -4.50 -21.35 -23.29
CA GLY A 252 -5.65 -20.43 -23.43
C GLY A 252 -5.82 -19.49 -22.24
N MET A 253 -5.28 -19.86 -21.08
CA MET A 253 -5.32 -19.09 -19.84
C MET A 253 -4.07 -18.22 -19.59
N ALA A 254 -3.13 -18.14 -20.54
CA ALA A 254 -1.90 -17.37 -20.41
C ALA A 254 -2.09 -15.91 -19.91
N PRO A 255 -3.08 -15.14 -20.37
CA PRO A 255 -3.34 -13.80 -19.82
C PRO A 255 -3.69 -13.80 -18.33
N SER A 256 -4.35 -14.85 -17.84
CA SER A 256 -4.70 -15.01 -16.42
C SER A 256 -3.46 -15.38 -15.59
N TYR A 257 -2.58 -16.24 -16.11
CA TYR A 257 -1.30 -16.53 -15.44
C TYR A 257 -0.42 -15.28 -15.31
N VAL A 258 -0.33 -14.48 -16.38
CA VAL A 258 0.41 -13.20 -16.32
C VAL A 258 -0.22 -12.25 -15.30
N ARG A 259 -1.55 -12.20 -15.17
CA ARG A 259 -2.21 -11.40 -14.12
C ARG A 259 -1.84 -11.87 -12.72
N ALA A 260 -1.89 -13.18 -12.46
CA ALA A 260 -1.49 -13.77 -11.17
C ALA A 260 -0.04 -13.47 -10.79
N LEU A 261 0.89 -13.45 -11.75
CA LEU A 261 2.29 -13.06 -11.49
C LEU A 261 2.46 -11.57 -11.12
N LEU A 262 1.54 -10.72 -11.57
CA LEU A 262 1.60 -9.29 -11.32
C LEU A 262 0.88 -8.91 -10.01
N ASN A 263 -0.18 -9.65 -9.68
CA ASN A 263 -1.11 -9.39 -8.60
C ASN A 263 -1.59 -10.70 -7.95
N ASP A 264 -1.21 -10.92 -6.70
CA ASP A 264 -1.54 -12.15 -5.96
C ASP A 264 -3.05 -12.36 -5.79
N ALA A 265 -3.86 -11.29 -5.87
CA ALA A 265 -5.33 -11.40 -5.86
C ALA A 265 -5.87 -12.20 -7.07
N ASP A 266 -5.08 -12.37 -8.13
CA ASP A 266 -5.46 -13.14 -9.31
C ASP A 266 -5.03 -14.63 -9.23
N LEU A 267 -4.18 -15.00 -8.27
CA LEU A 267 -3.66 -16.37 -8.13
C LEU A 267 -4.76 -17.44 -7.88
N PRO A 268 -5.76 -17.20 -7.01
CA PRO A 268 -6.82 -18.20 -6.75
C PRO A 268 -7.67 -18.57 -7.98
N PHE A 269 -7.63 -17.77 -9.05
CA PHE A 269 -8.36 -18.06 -10.29
C PHE A 269 -7.62 -18.99 -11.25
N VAL A 270 -6.36 -19.31 -10.96
CA VAL A 270 -5.49 -20.10 -11.85
C VAL A 270 -4.65 -21.16 -11.15
N GLU A 271 -4.58 -21.16 -9.82
CA GLU A 271 -3.75 -22.12 -9.06
C GLU A 271 -4.18 -23.57 -9.26
N GLU A 272 -5.48 -23.85 -9.46
CA GLU A 272 -6.00 -25.20 -9.70
C GLU A 272 -5.36 -25.86 -10.95
N ALA A 273 -5.01 -25.06 -11.97
CA ALA A 273 -4.33 -25.59 -13.16
C ALA A 273 -2.95 -26.17 -12.83
N VAL A 274 -2.26 -25.59 -11.84
CA VAL A 274 -0.98 -26.10 -11.34
C VAL A 274 -1.22 -27.37 -10.53
N ASP A 275 -2.20 -27.34 -9.61
CA ASP A 275 -2.53 -28.50 -8.76
C ASP A 275 -2.92 -29.73 -9.59
N GLU A 276 -3.72 -29.56 -10.64
CA GLU A 276 -4.08 -30.63 -11.58
C GLU A 276 -2.85 -31.14 -12.35
N ALA A 277 -1.99 -30.25 -12.85
CA ALA A 277 -0.77 -30.67 -13.55
C ALA A 277 0.19 -31.49 -12.66
N TYR A 278 0.17 -31.29 -11.34
CA TYR A 278 0.96 -32.10 -10.41
C TYR A 278 0.44 -33.53 -10.22
N THR A 279 -0.83 -33.83 -10.52
CA THR A 279 -1.36 -35.22 -10.36
C THR A 279 -0.81 -36.17 -11.41
N GLU A 280 -0.48 -35.66 -12.58
CA GLU A 280 0.04 -36.43 -13.72
C GLU A 280 1.58 -36.50 -13.76
N LEU A 281 2.26 -35.78 -12.85
CA LEU A 281 3.72 -35.68 -12.86
C LEU A 281 4.38 -36.87 -12.14
N SER A 282 5.26 -37.59 -12.84
CA SER A 282 5.96 -38.76 -12.29
C SER A 282 7.09 -38.41 -11.31
N ASN A 283 7.71 -37.24 -11.46
CA ASN A 283 8.88 -36.83 -10.66
C ASN A 283 8.67 -35.48 -9.95
N VAL A 284 7.70 -35.44 -9.05
CA VAL A 284 7.34 -34.24 -8.28
C VAL A 284 8.49 -33.76 -7.40
N LYS A 285 9.24 -34.69 -6.81
CA LYS A 285 10.30 -34.37 -5.85
C LYS A 285 11.40 -33.52 -6.48
N ASP A 286 11.95 -33.95 -7.62
CA ASP A 286 13.05 -33.24 -8.26
C ASP A 286 12.57 -31.87 -8.78
N ARG A 287 11.32 -31.78 -9.23
CA ARG A 287 10.70 -30.49 -9.59
C ARG A 287 10.65 -29.52 -8.41
N LEU A 288 10.17 -29.97 -7.24
CA LEU A 288 10.10 -29.11 -6.05
C LEU A 288 11.48 -28.65 -5.59
N GLN A 289 12.49 -29.53 -5.62
CA GLN A 289 13.87 -29.17 -5.27
C GLN A 289 14.43 -28.09 -6.21
N PHE A 290 14.14 -28.18 -7.50
CA PHE A 290 14.52 -27.14 -8.44
C PHE A 290 13.82 -25.81 -8.15
N LEU A 291 12.50 -25.84 -7.90
CA LEU A 291 11.73 -24.63 -7.61
C LEU A 291 12.21 -23.91 -6.33
N GLU A 292 12.66 -24.65 -5.32
CA GLU A 292 13.25 -24.09 -4.08
C GLU A 292 14.55 -23.32 -4.30
N VAL A 293 15.32 -23.65 -5.33
CA VAL A 293 16.59 -22.97 -5.64
C VAL A 293 16.46 -21.99 -6.80
N MET A 294 15.28 -21.91 -7.41
CA MET A 294 15.03 -21.14 -8.62
C MET A 294 15.38 -19.67 -8.40
N ASP A 295 14.98 -19.04 -7.30
CA ASP A 295 15.23 -17.62 -7.00
C ASP A 295 16.54 -17.35 -6.24
N SER A 296 17.43 -18.35 -6.13
CA SER A 296 18.69 -18.21 -5.39
C SER A 296 19.72 -17.34 -6.13
N GLU A 297 20.16 -16.26 -5.49
CA GLU A 297 21.27 -15.41 -5.96
C GLU A 297 22.66 -16.05 -5.78
N HIS A 298 22.73 -17.25 -5.19
CA HIS A 298 23.98 -17.88 -4.78
C HIS A 298 24.29 -19.19 -5.52
N LEU A 299 23.67 -19.42 -6.67
CA LEU A 299 23.99 -20.58 -7.50
C LEU A 299 25.44 -20.47 -8.02
N ALA A 300 26.27 -21.39 -7.56
CA ALA A 300 27.63 -21.57 -8.05
C ALA A 300 27.62 -22.45 -9.30
N TYR A 301 28.52 -22.13 -10.20
CA TYR A 301 28.55 -22.60 -11.55
C TYR A 301 29.96 -23.07 -11.82
N ASP A 302 30.18 -24.39 -11.84
CA ASP A 302 31.49 -25.00 -12.17
C ASP A 302 32.01 -24.39 -13.47
N GLU A 303 33.15 -23.69 -13.44
CA GLU A 303 33.78 -23.17 -14.65
C GLU A 303 33.94 -24.35 -15.63
N GLU A 304 33.31 -24.28 -16.81
CA GLU A 304 33.62 -25.25 -17.84
C GLU A 304 35.10 -25.07 -18.17
N ASP A 305 35.89 -26.13 -18.00
CA ASP A 305 37.25 -26.19 -18.52
C ASP A 305 37.21 -25.78 -20.00
N ASP A 306 37.77 -24.61 -20.32
CA ASP A 306 38.01 -24.18 -21.70
C ASP A 306 38.90 -25.23 -22.40
N ALA A 307 38.30 -26.25 -23.05
CA ALA A 307 39.00 -27.20 -23.92
C ALA A 307 38.08 -27.92 -24.93
#